data_AF-M5UI84-F1
#
_entry.id   AF-M5UI84-F1
#
_cell.length_a   1.000
_cell.length_b   1.000
_cell.length_c   1.000
_cell.angle_alpha   90.00
_cell.angle_beta   90.00
_cell.angle_gamma   90.00
#
_symmetry.space_group_name_H-M   'P 1'
#
loop_
_entity.id
_entity.type
_entity.pdbx_description
1 polymer ?
#
loop_
_entity_poly.entity_id
_entity_poly.type
_entity_poly.pdbx_seq_one_letter_code
_entity_poly.pdbx_strand_id
1 'polypeptide(L)'
;MQMAVPDVMALSDEPAHIQKAYGMEAEYKPTRTYAAQCLIARRMIERGVRFIELTCPSVGGDRWDQHGNLKKGHENNARAVDQPIAALLKDLRQRGMLDETLVVWAGEFGRTPFAQGKDGRDHNQFGFTVWMAGGGVKPGTVYGATDEWGYKAIENRVEIHDLHATMLHLMGVDHTRSTFRFGGRDMRLTDVKGHVVDGVIA
;
A
#
# COMPACT_ATOMS: atom_id res chain seq x y z
N MET A 1 -18.75 13.41 17.20
CA MET A 1 -18.63 12.91 15.81
C MET A 1 -19.16 13.91 14.77
N GLN A 2 -20.36 14.48 14.92
CA GLN A 2 -20.99 15.32 13.88
C GLN A 2 -20.23 16.63 13.53
N MET A 3 -19.43 17.20 14.44
CA MET A 3 -18.59 18.38 14.16
C MET A 3 -17.16 18.06 13.67
N ALA A 4 -16.67 16.83 13.82
CA ALA A 4 -15.28 16.49 13.48
C ALA A 4 -15.09 16.11 12.00
N VAL A 5 -16.16 15.64 11.34
CA VAL A 5 -16.13 15.23 9.93
C VAL A 5 -15.92 16.43 8.99
N PRO A 6 -16.60 17.58 9.15
CA PRO A 6 -16.34 18.76 8.32
C PRO A 6 -14.87 19.19 8.38
N ASP A 7 -14.28 19.23 9.58
CA ASP A 7 -12.89 19.65 9.78
C ASP A 7 -11.89 18.71 9.11
N VAL A 8 -12.12 17.40 9.09
CA VAL A 8 -11.23 16.45 8.40
C VAL A 8 -11.32 16.64 6.88
N MET A 9 -12.49 17.00 6.36
CA MET A 9 -12.77 17.15 4.94
C MET A 9 -12.44 18.55 4.38
N ALA A 10 -12.13 19.52 5.25
CA ALA A 10 -11.78 20.89 4.88
C ALA A 10 -10.36 20.99 4.28
N LEU A 11 -10.17 20.40 3.09
CA LEU A 11 -8.89 20.39 2.37
C LEU A 11 -8.51 21.74 1.76
N SER A 12 -9.49 22.62 1.55
CA SER A 12 -9.29 23.99 1.07
C SER A 12 -8.40 24.82 2.00
N ASP A 13 -8.35 24.44 3.28
CA ASP A 13 -7.68 25.18 4.33
C ASP A 13 -6.19 24.81 4.43
N GLU A 14 -5.75 23.81 3.66
CA GLU A 14 -4.34 23.43 3.58
C GLU A 14 -3.52 24.55 2.91
N PRO A 15 -2.30 24.85 3.40
CA PRO A 15 -1.43 25.83 2.75
C PRO A 15 -1.21 25.50 1.27
N ALA A 16 -1.11 26.53 0.43
CA ALA A 16 -0.98 26.37 -1.03
C ALA A 16 0.20 25.45 -1.42
N HIS A 17 1.32 25.52 -0.69
CA HIS A 17 2.47 24.64 -0.93
C HIS A 17 2.19 23.15 -0.64
N ILE A 18 1.33 22.85 0.34
CA ILE A 18 0.89 21.48 0.64
C ILE A 18 -0.07 20.99 -0.44
N GLN A 19 -1.06 21.81 -0.83
CA GLN A 19 -1.97 21.47 -1.91
C GLN A 19 -1.22 21.15 -3.22
N LYS A 20 -0.21 21.99 -3.53
CA LYS A 20 0.69 21.77 -4.66
C LYS A 20 1.51 20.50 -4.53
N ALA A 21 2.13 20.27 -3.37
CA ALA A 21 2.95 19.08 -3.14
C ALA A 21 2.16 17.78 -3.40
N TYR A 22 0.94 17.69 -2.88
CA TYR A 22 0.07 16.53 -3.07
C TYR A 22 -0.52 16.40 -4.47
N GLY A 23 -0.56 17.47 -5.26
CA GLY A 23 -1.11 17.45 -6.62
C GLY A 23 -2.60 17.79 -6.69
N MET A 24 -3.10 18.62 -5.76
CA MET A 24 -4.47 19.13 -5.80
C MET A 24 -4.74 20.02 -7.03
N GLU A 25 -3.69 20.59 -7.61
CA GLU A 25 -3.73 21.38 -8.85
C GLU A 25 -3.35 20.59 -10.11
N ALA A 26 -3.06 19.28 -10.00
CA ALA A 26 -2.64 18.46 -11.13
C ALA A 26 -3.71 18.47 -12.23
N GLU A 27 -3.32 18.59 -13.50
CA GLU A 27 -4.27 18.59 -14.63
C GLU A 27 -5.09 17.30 -14.68
N TYR A 28 -4.45 16.17 -14.37
CA TYR A 28 -5.06 14.85 -14.39
C TYR A 28 -5.98 14.64 -13.18
N LYS A 29 -7.29 14.60 -13.44
CA LYS A 29 -8.33 14.48 -12.38
C LYS A 29 -8.08 13.31 -11.40
N PRO A 30 -7.71 12.09 -11.83
CA PRO A 30 -7.41 11.00 -10.90
C PRO A 30 -6.28 11.33 -9.91
N THR A 31 -5.25 12.07 -10.34
CA THR A 31 -4.20 12.56 -9.43
C THR A 31 -4.79 13.44 -8.33
N ARG A 32 -5.66 14.40 -8.68
CA ARG A 32 -6.35 15.24 -7.69
C ARG A 32 -7.23 14.42 -6.75
N THR A 33 -7.90 13.38 -7.25
CA THR A 33 -8.72 12.48 -6.41
C THR A 33 -7.86 11.76 -5.38
N TYR A 34 -6.72 11.19 -5.79
CA TYR A 34 -5.85 10.47 -4.87
C TYR A 34 -5.08 11.43 -3.94
N ALA A 35 -4.75 12.64 -4.41
CA ALA A 35 -4.23 13.74 -3.59
C ALA A 35 -5.17 14.06 -2.41
N ALA A 36 -6.47 14.22 -2.68
CA ALA A 36 -7.46 14.47 -1.65
C ALA A 36 -7.53 13.31 -0.65
N GLN A 37 -7.53 12.06 -1.13
CA GLN A 37 -7.50 10.87 -0.27
C GLN A 37 -6.26 10.85 0.65
N CYS A 38 -5.07 11.10 0.11
CA CYS A 38 -3.83 11.14 0.89
C CYS A 38 -3.82 12.27 1.92
N LEU A 39 -4.33 13.46 1.59
CA LEU A 39 -4.45 14.57 2.55
C LEU A 39 -5.44 14.24 3.68
N ILE A 40 -6.59 13.66 3.34
CA ILE A 40 -7.56 13.19 4.33
C ILE A 40 -6.91 12.14 5.24
N ALA A 41 -6.16 11.20 4.68
CA ALA A 41 -5.44 10.19 5.45
C ALA A 41 -4.44 10.83 6.43
N ARG A 42 -3.65 11.81 5.98
CA ARG A 42 -2.73 12.55 6.87
C ARG A 42 -3.50 13.23 8.02
N ARG A 43 -4.61 13.90 7.73
CA ARG A 43 -5.45 14.56 8.75
C ARG A 43 -6.11 13.56 9.71
N MET A 44 -6.43 12.36 9.23
CA MET A 44 -6.93 11.25 10.05
C MET A 44 -5.83 10.69 10.97
N ILE A 45 -4.61 10.55 10.48
CA ILE A 45 -3.43 10.14 11.27
C ILE A 45 -3.18 11.15 12.40
N GLU A 46 -3.19 12.45 12.11
CA GLU A 46 -3.07 13.52 13.12
C GLU A 46 -4.13 13.44 14.22
N ARG A 47 -5.26 12.80 13.96
CA ARG A 47 -6.38 12.63 14.89
C ARG A 47 -6.41 11.24 15.55
N GLY A 48 -5.37 10.43 15.34
CA GLY A 48 -5.22 9.12 15.96
C GLY A 48 -6.10 8.02 15.38
N VAL A 49 -6.54 8.16 14.11
CA VAL A 49 -7.21 7.06 13.41
C VAL A 49 -6.22 5.92 13.19
N ARG A 50 -6.57 4.72 13.66
CA ARG A 50 -5.65 3.56 13.74
C ARG A 50 -5.54 2.75 12.45
N PHE A 51 -6.51 2.85 11.57
CA PHE A 51 -6.55 2.10 10.31
C PHE A 51 -7.21 2.94 9.24
N ILE A 52 -6.52 3.11 8.11
CA ILE A 52 -6.96 3.92 6.98
C ILE A 52 -6.64 3.14 5.72
N GLU A 53 -7.64 2.96 4.85
CA GLU A 53 -7.45 2.34 3.55
C GLU A 53 -7.63 3.39 2.45
N LEU A 54 -6.64 3.47 1.56
CA LEU A 54 -6.72 4.31 0.36
C LEU A 54 -6.82 3.43 -0.87
N THR A 55 -7.92 3.56 -1.60
CA THR A 55 -8.10 2.86 -2.87
C THR A 55 -7.69 3.77 -4.03
N CYS A 56 -6.82 3.28 -4.90
CA CYS A 56 -6.45 3.96 -6.14
C CYS A 56 -7.71 4.44 -6.89
N PRO A 57 -7.72 5.66 -7.45
CA PRO A 57 -8.90 6.16 -8.14
C PRO A 57 -9.18 5.34 -9.41
N SER A 58 -10.41 5.39 -9.91
CA SER A 58 -10.68 4.85 -11.26
C SER A 58 -10.04 5.76 -12.31
N VAL A 59 -9.35 5.17 -13.28
CA VAL A 59 -8.70 5.86 -14.40
C VAL A 59 -9.27 5.49 -15.77
N GLY A 60 -10.46 4.85 -15.78
CA GLY A 60 -11.11 4.33 -16.98
C GLY A 60 -10.62 2.94 -17.44
N GLY A 61 -9.72 2.31 -16.69
CA GLY A 61 -9.34 0.91 -16.80
C GLY A 61 -9.10 0.31 -15.41
N ASP A 62 -8.80 -0.98 -15.35
CA ASP A 62 -8.54 -1.66 -14.07
C ASP A 62 -7.32 -1.08 -13.35
N ARG A 63 -7.39 -1.04 -12.01
CA ARG A 63 -6.35 -0.44 -11.16
C ARG A 63 -5.13 -1.35 -11.03
N TRP A 64 -5.36 -2.65 -10.92
CA TRP A 64 -4.32 -3.69 -10.77
C TRP A 64 -4.57 -4.93 -11.65
N ASP A 65 -5.82 -5.22 -12.05
CA ASP A 65 -6.21 -6.42 -12.81
C ASP A 65 -6.25 -6.20 -14.34
N GLN A 66 -5.17 -5.70 -14.92
CA GLN A 66 -5.18 -5.28 -16.34
C GLN A 66 -4.91 -6.45 -17.31
N HIS A 67 -5.97 -6.91 -17.96
CA HIS A 67 -5.95 -7.91 -19.05
C HIS A 67 -5.93 -7.30 -20.46
N GLY A 68 -5.84 -5.97 -20.58
CA GLY A 68 -5.72 -5.27 -21.86
C GLY A 68 -5.48 -3.77 -21.69
N ASN A 69 -5.17 -3.08 -22.78
CA ASN A 69 -4.74 -1.68 -22.81
C ASN A 69 -3.61 -1.37 -21.81
N LEU A 70 -2.68 -2.31 -21.64
CA LEU A 70 -1.78 -2.34 -20.48
C LEU A 70 -0.94 -1.07 -20.36
N LYS A 71 -0.31 -0.63 -21.45
CA LYS A 71 0.55 0.57 -21.42
C LYS A 71 -0.23 1.80 -20.96
N LYS A 72 -1.36 2.09 -21.61
CA LYS A 72 -2.21 3.24 -21.29
C LYS A 72 -2.75 3.15 -19.86
N GLY A 73 -3.26 1.97 -19.49
CA GLY A 73 -3.82 1.73 -18.17
C GLY A 73 -2.79 1.88 -17.06
N HIS A 74 -1.61 1.29 -17.23
CA HIS A 74 -0.52 1.35 -16.25
C HIS A 74 0.04 2.77 -16.11
N GLU A 75 0.26 3.49 -17.21
CA GLU A 75 0.69 4.90 -17.20
C GLU A 75 -0.33 5.79 -16.49
N ASN A 76 -1.62 5.57 -16.72
CA ASN A 76 -2.68 6.32 -16.06
C ASN A 76 -2.76 6.03 -14.55
N ASN A 77 -2.67 4.77 -14.14
CA ASN A 77 -2.65 4.39 -12.73
C ASN A 77 -1.42 4.98 -12.02
N ALA A 78 -0.23 4.85 -12.60
CA ALA A 78 0.98 5.43 -12.05
C ALA A 78 0.88 6.96 -11.91
N ARG A 79 0.43 7.65 -12.96
CA ARG A 79 0.20 9.10 -12.95
C ARG A 79 -0.78 9.55 -11.86
N ALA A 80 -1.81 8.73 -11.60
CA ALA A 80 -2.80 9.05 -10.58
C ALA A 80 -2.21 9.03 -9.16
N VAL A 81 -1.20 8.19 -8.89
CA VAL A 81 -0.77 7.91 -7.53
C VAL A 81 0.61 8.43 -7.15
N ASP A 82 1.52 8.55 -8.12
CA ASP A 82 2.95 8.81 -7.90
C ASP A 82 3.21 10.07 -7.05
N GLN A 83 2.68 11.22 -7.49
CA GLN A 83 2.85 12.48 -6.75
C GLN A 83 2.17 12.46 -5.37
N PRO A 84 0.87 12.10 -5.22
CA PRO A 84 0.21 12.08 -3.92
C PRO A 84 0.86 11.17 -2.87
N ILE A 85 1.25 9.93 -3.23
CA ILE A 85 1.84 9.01 -2.25
C ILE A 85 3.23 9.47 -1.82
N ALA A 86 4.02 10.01 -2.75
CA ALA A 86 5.32 10.61 -2.44
C ALA A 86 5.17 11.82 -1.51
N ALA A 87 4.14 12.65 -1.72
CA ALA A 87 3.84 13.77 -0.85
C ALA A 87 3.40 13.32 0.55
N LEU A 88 2.53 12.30 0.65
CA LEU A 88 2.11 11.74 1.93
C LEU A 88 3.28 11.22 2.75
N LEU A 89 4.15 10.41 2.17
CA LEU A 89 5.32 9.86 2.87
C LEU A 89 6.27 10.98 3.35
N LYS A 90 6.47 12.02 2.53
CA LYS A 90 7.29 13.18 2.91
C LYS A 90 6.64 14.00 4.02
N ASP A 91 5.34 14.27 3.95
CA ASP A 91 4.60 15.05 4.95
C ASP A 91 4.56 14.31 6.29
N LEU A 92 4.27 13.00 6.29
CA LEU A 92 4.32 12.17 7.50
C LEU A 92 5.72 12.20 8.14
N ARG A 93 6.79 12.11 7.33
CA ARG A 93 8.16 12.20 7.84
C ARG A 93 8.47 13.58 8.43
N GLN A 94 8.11 14.65 7.73
CA GLN A 94 8.35 16.03 8.19
C GLN A 94 7.63 16.33 9.52
N ARG A 95 6.48 15.70 9.74
CA ARG A 95 5.69 15.82 10.97
C ARG A 95 6.11 14.85 12.08
N GLY A 96 7.09 13.98 11.82
CA GLY A 96 7.49 12.92 12.77
C GLY A 96 6.47 11.80 12.94
N MET A 97 5.42 11.75 12.12
CA MET A 97 4.35 10.74 12.23
C MET A 97 4.66 9.45 11.47
N LEU A 98 5.63 9.46 10.55
CA LEU A 98 6.00 8.27 9.79
C LEU A 98 6.58 7.17 10.68
N ASP A 99 7.32 7.51 11.73
CA ASP A 99 7.93 6.53 12.64
C ASP A 99 6.86 5.76 13.44
N GLU A 100 5.68 6.36 13.64
CA GLU A 100 4.54 5.78 14.33
C GLU A 100 3.45 5.24 13.36
N THR A 101 3.64 5.39 12.05
CA THR A 101 2.67 4.98 11.02
C THR A 101 3.28 3.94 10.08
N LEU A 102 2.75 2.72 10.10
CA LEU A 102 3.05 1.71 9.09
C LEU A 102 2.23 1.97 7.82
N VAL A 103 2.90 2.39 6.75
CA VAL A 103 2.30 2.50 5.40
C VAL A 103 2.58 1.22 4.63
N VAL A 104 1.54 0.57 4.12
CA VAL A 104 1.63 -0.63 3.28
C VAL A 104 1.04 -0.33 1.90
N TRP A 105 1.78 -0.64 0.85
CA TRP A 105 1.32 -0.53 -0.53
C TRP A 105 1.34 -1.90 -1.18
N ALA A 106 0.16 -2.43 -1.43
CA ALA A 106 -0.02 -3.77 -1.94
C ALA A 106 -1.15 -3.82 -2.98
N GLY A 107 -1.06 -4.82 -3.86
CA GLY A 107 -2.20 -5.35 -4.61
C GLY A 107 -2.53 -6.76 -4.11
N GLU A 108 -3.47 -7.43 -4.76
CA GLU A 108 -3.89 -8.79 -4.41
C GLU A 108 -2.90 -9.86 -4.90
N PHE A 109 -2.41 -9.72 -6.15
CA PHE A 109 -1.49 -10.63 -6.80
C PHE A 109 -0.68 -9.89 -7.89
N GLY A 110 0.38 -10.54 -8.39
CA GLY A 110 1.21 -10.04 -9.48
C GLY A 110 0.58 -10.16 -10.85
N ARG A 111 1.30 -9.65 -11.86
CA ARG A 111 1.01 -9.91 -13.28
C ARG A 111 2.14 -10.71 -13.91
N THR A 112 1.81 -11.59 -14.85
CA THR A 112 2.83 -12.35 -15.59
C THR A 112 3.77 -11.41 -16.34
N PRO A 113 5.05 -11.73 -16.53
CA PRO A 113 5.94 -10.92 -17.35
C PRO A 113 5.63 -11.03 -18.86
N PHE A 114 4.78 -11.98 -19.24
CA PHE A 114 4.36 -12.23 -20.62
C PHE A 114 2.95 -11.71 -20.89
N ALA A 115 2.67 -11.37 -22.14
CA ALA A 115 1.37 -10.89 -22.56
C ALA A 115 0.34 -12.01 -22.75
N GLN A 116 -0.94 -11.72 -22.48
CA GLN A 116 -2.04 -12.60 -22.88
C GLN A 116 -2.43 -12.31 -24.34
N GLY A 117 -1.82 -13.04 -25.27
CA GLY A 117 -2.03 -12.81 -26.70
C GLY A 117 -1.30 -11.55 -27.18
N LYS A 118 -2.02 -10.50 -27.55
CA LYS A 118 -1.44 -9.27 -28.14
C LYS A 118 -1.21 -8.14 -27.13
N ASP A 119 -1.92 -8.13 -26.01
CA ASP A 119 -1.88 -7.08 -24.98
C ASP A 119 -2.40 -7.63 -23.65
N GLY A 120 -2.18 -6.92 -22.54
CA GLY A 120 -2.54 -7.37 -21.21
C GLY A 120 -1.61 -8.44 -20.67
N ARG A 121 -1.77 -8.80 -19.40
CA ARG A 121 -1.01 -9.87 -18.72
C ARG A 121 -1.97 -10.79 -17.99
N ASP A 122 -1.55 -11.97 -17.58
CA ASP A 122 -2.34 -12.86 -16.73
C ASP A 122 -2.04 -12.60 -15.24
N HIS A 123 -2.78 -13.27 -14.36
CA HIS A 123 -2.53 -13.32 -12.92
C HIS A 123 -1.21 -14.04 -12.64
N ASN A 124 -0.43 -13.52 -11.70
CA ASN A 124 0.82 -14.15 -11.28
C ASN A 124 0.91 -14.27 -9.75
N GLN A 125 0.54 -15.43 -9.24
CA GLN A 125 0.72 -15.82 -7.85
C GLN A 125 2.16 -16.24 -7.49
N PHE A 126 3.07 -16.40 -8.45
CA PHE A 126 4.40 -16.94 -8.20
C PHE A 126 5.42 -15.88 -7.75
N GLY A 127 5.19 -14.61 -8.06
CA GLY A 127 6.08 -13.52 -7.68
C GLY A 127 5.48 -12.15 -7.94
N PHE A 128 5.50 -11.29 -6.93
CA PHE A 128 5.11 -9.88 -7.03
C PHE A 128 5.72 -9.07 -5.89
N THR A 129 5.57 -7.75 -5.97
CA THR A 129 6.17 -6.81 -5.03
C THR A 129 5.10 -6.12 -4.20
N VAL A 130 5.35 -6.03 -2.90
CA VAL A 130 4.69 -5.16 -1.93
C VAL A 130 5.78 -4.29 -1.33
N TRP A 131 5.46 -3.05 -0.95
CA TRP A 131 6.39 -2.24 -0.17
C TRP A 131 5.73 -1.71 1.10
N MET A 132 6.56 -1.51 2.12
CA MET A 132 6.17 -0.90 3.38
C MET A 132 7.10 0.27 3.72
N ALA A 133 6.60 1.23 4.50
CA ALA A 133 7.39 2.37 4.97
C ALA A 133 6.88 2.84 6.35
N GLY A 134 7.80 3.35 7.18
CA GLY A 134 7.46 3.83 8.53
C GLY A 134 7.18 2.69 9.51
N GLY A 135 6.73 3.04 10.72
CA GLY A 135 6.26 2.06 11.72
C GLY A 135 7.26 0.94 12.05
N GLY A 136 8.56 1.25 12.10
CA GLY A 136 9.62 0.27 12.41
C GLY A 136 10.16 -0.52 11.20
N VAL A 137 9.72 -0.22 9.97
CA VAL A 137 10.29 -0.82 8.75
C VAL A 137 11.69 -0.27 8.46
N LYS A 138 12.63 -1.15 8.13
CA LYS A 138 14.01 -0.80 7.76
C LYS A 138 14.05 -0.05 6.42
N PRO A 139 14.47 1.24 6.40
CA PRO A 139 14.47 2.03 5.18
C PRO A 139 15.51 1.54 4.16
N GLY A 140 15.24 1.72 2.87
CA GLY A 140 16.20 1.43 1.79
C GLY A 140 16.49 -0.06 1.59
N THR A 141 15.63 -0.95 2.10
CA THR A 141 15.79 -2.40 2.00
C THR A 141 15.01 -2.96 0.81
N VAL A 142 15.67 -3.79 0.02
CA VAL A 142 15.03 -4.71 -0.93
C VAL A 142 15.20 -6.10 -0.36
N TYR A 143 14.09 -6.83 -0.17
CA TYR A 143 14.11 -8.16 0.43
C TYR A 143 13.53 -9.18 -0.55
N GLY A 144 14.42 -10.04 -1.04
CA GLY A 144 14.11 -11.05 -2.04
C GLY A 144 14.22 -10.56 -3.48
N ALA A 145 14.10 -11.50 -4.40
CA ALA A 145 14.19 -11.24 -5.84
C ALA A 145 13.39 -12.29 -6.62
N THR A 146 12.90 -11.89 -7.80
CA THR A 146 12.35 -12.80 -8.79
C THR A 146 13.44 -13.37 -9.68
N ASP A 147 13.11 -14.42 -10.44
CA ASP A 147 13.97 -14.87 -11.54
C ASP A 147 14.21 -13.76 -12.58
N GLU A 148 15.14 -14.03 -13.49
CA GLU A 148 15.56 -13.10 -14.56
C GLU A 148 14.40 -12.64 -15.47
N TRP A 149 13.29 -13.38 -15.46
CA TRP A 149 12.09 -13.09 -16.24
C TRP A 149 11.04 -12.30 -15.45
N GLY A 150 11.18 -12.17 -14.12
CA GLY A 150 10.16 -11.59 -13.26
C GLY A 150 8.95 -12.51 -13.03
N TYR A 151 9.11 -13.81 -13.24
CA TYR A 151 8.01 -14.78 -13.18
C TYR A 151 7.75 -15.29 -11.77
N LYS A 152 8.79 -15.73 -11.05
CA LYS A 152 8.65 -16.31 -9.70
C LYS A 152 9.68 -15.76 -8.73
N ALA A 153 9.32 -15.64 -7.45
CA ALA A 153 10.28 -15.33 -6.39
C ALA A 153 11.27 -16.50 -6.20
N ILE A 154 12.57 -16.21 -6.20
CA ILE A 154 13.65 -17.20 -6.08
C ILE A 154 14.59 -16.95 -4.90
N GLU A 155 14.67 -15.72 -4.41
CA GLU A 155 15.52 -15.33 -3.28
C GLU A 155 14.64 -14.80 -2.14
N ASN A 156 14.97 -15.17 -0.89
CA ASN A 156 14.29 -14.74 0.34
C ASN A 156 12.76 -14.70 0.17
N ARG A 157 12.20 -15.83 -0.26
CA ARG A 157 10.77 -15.95 -0.61
C ARG A 157 9.91 -15.71 0.62
N VAL A 158 8.88 -14.89 0.46
CA VAL A 158 7.92 -14.48 1.49
C VAL A 158 6.52 -14.86 1.02
N GLU A 159 5.71 -15.45 1.90
CA GLU A 159 4.28 -15.66 1.68
C GLU A 159 3.45 -14.51 2.27
N ILE A 160 2.19 -14.36 1.84
CA ILE A 160 1.26 -13.36 2.43
C ILE A 160 1.10 -13.54 3.95
N HIS A 161 1.22 -14.78 4.44
CA HIS A 161 1.20 -15.06 5.88
C HIS A 161 2.38 -14.43 6.63
N ASP A 162 3.56 -14.37 6.01
CA ASP A 162 4.77 -13.77 6.59
C ASP A 162 4.67 -12.24 6.57
N LEU A 163 4.10 -11.66 5.49
CA LEU A 163 3.78 -10.24 5.43
C LEU A 163 2.84 -9.84 6.57
N HIS A 164 1.73 -10.57 6.76
CA HIS A 164 0.79 -10.30 7.84
C HIS A 164 1.40 -10.52 9.23
N ALA A 165 2.22 -11.56 9.41
CA ALA A 165 2.95 -11.79 10.66
C ALA A 165 3.88 -10.61 11.00
N THR A 166 4.61 -10.11 10.00
CA THR A 166 5.51 -8.97 10.12
C THR A 166 4.75 -7.68 10.43
N MET A 167 3.63 -7.41 9.73
CA MET A 167 2.78 -6.25 10.01
C MET A 167 2.22 -6.28 11.44
N LEU A 168 1.74 -7.44 11.90
CA LEU A 168 1.24 -7.60 13.27
C LEU A 168 2.36 -7.37 14.29
N HIS A 169 3.55 -7.91 14.04
CA HIS A 169 4.72 -7.69 14.89
C HIS A 169 5.07 -6.19 15.01
N LEU A 170 5.13 -5.47 13.89
CA LEU A 170 5.39 -4.02 13.86
C LEU A 170 4.32 -3.20 14.60
N MET A 171 3.09 -3.72 14.66
CA MET A 171 1.99 -3.14 15.47
C MET A 171 2.02 -3.58 16.95
N GLY A 172 3.06 -4.31 17.39
CA GLY A 172 3.18 -4.81 18.76
C GLY A 172 2.26 -5.99 19.10
N VAL A 173 1.74 -6.68 18.08
CA VAL A 173 0.81 -7.81 18.23
C VAL A 173 1.55 -9.11 17.93
N ASP A 174 1.56 -10.03 18.90
CA ASP A 174 1.98 -11.40 18.67
C ASP A 174 0.91 -12.14 17.84
N HIS A 175 1.21 -12.37 16.57
CA HIS A 175 0.29 -12.98 15.60
C HIS A 175 -0.11 -14.41 15.97
N THR A 176 0.58 -15.07 16.90
CA THR A 176 0.30 -16.45 17.34
C THR A 176 -0.72 -16.53 18.48
N ARG A 177 -0.95 -15.42 19.21
CA ARG A 177 -1.78 -15.42 20.42
C ARG A 177 -3.27 -15.25 20.16
N SER A 178 -3.67 -14.67 19.03
CA SER A 178 -5.08 -14.51 18.64
C SER A 178 -5.64 -15.78 17.96
N THR A 179 -5.42 -16.93 18.60
CA THR A 179 -5.83 -18.24 18.09
C THR A 179 -7.15 -18.67 18.74
N PHE A 180 -8.15 -19.02 17.94
CA PHE A 180 -9.42 -19.56 18.41
C PHE A 180 -9.80 -20.82 17.63
N ARG A 181 -10.50 -21.74 18.30
CA ARG A 181 -10.95 -22.99 17.71
C ARG A 181 -12.23 -22.74 16.91
N PHE A 182 -12.21 -23.00 15.60
CA PHE A 182 -13.39 -22.89 14.74
C PHE A 182 -13.36 -23.93 13.62
N GLY A 183 -14.49 -24.58 13.35
CA GLY A 183 -14.59 -25.59 12.29
C GLY A 183 -13.63 -26.78 12.42
N GLY A 184 -13.24 -27.17 13.65
CA GLY A 184 -12.34 -28.29 13.88
C GLY A 184 -10.86 -28.00 13.62
N ARG A 185 -10.48 -26.73 13.44
CA ARG A 185 -9.08 -26.31 13.36
C ARG A 185 -8.83 -25.04 14.19
N ASP A 186 -7.57 -24.80 14.47
CA ASP A 186 -7.14 -23.57 15.14
C ASP A 186 -7.02 -22.48 14.06
N MET A 187 -7.70 -21.36 14.28
CA MET A 187 -7.72 -20.22 13.37
C MET A 187 -7.07 -19.01 14.03
N ARG A 188 -6.23 -18.32 13.27
CA ARG A 188 -5.63 -17.02 13.61
C ARG A 188 -5.43 -16.21 12.32
N LEU A 189 -5.09 -14.92 12.42
CA LEU A 189 -4.98 -14.02 11.26
C LEU A 189 -3.97 -14.49 10.21
N THR A 190 -2.90 -15.16 10.63
CA THR A 190 -1.89 -15.73 9.73
C THR A 190 -2.11 -17.23 9.45
N ASP A 191 -3.27 -17.78 9.84
CA ASP A 191 -3.53 -19.23 9.89
C ASP A 191 -2.41 -19.97 10.67
N VAL A 192 -2.19 -21.28 10.50
CA VAL A 192 -1.06 -22.00 11.12
C VAL A 192 0.32 -21.66 10.53
N LYS A 193 0.41 -20.59 9.74
CA LYS A 193 1.60 -20.12 9.03
C LYS A 193 2.08 -18.76 9.57
N GLY A 194 3.06 -18.18 8.87
CA GLY A 194 3.59 -16.84 9.08
C GLY A 194 4.85 -16.85 9.95
N HIS A 195 5.92 -16.29 9.41
CA HIS A 195 7.15 -15.98 10.10
C HIS A 195 7.42 -14.49 10.01
N VAL A 196 7.85 -13.89 11.11
CA VAL A 196 8.29 -12.48 11.12
C VAL A 196 9.54 -12.37 10.24
N VAL A 197 9.54 -11.42 9.32
CA VAL A 197 10.66 -11.20 8.40
C VAL A 197 11.62 -10.19 9.04
N ASP A 198 12.54 -10.67 9.87
CA ASP A 198 13.47 -9.80 10.62
C ASP A 198 14.34 -8.92 9.70
N GLY A 199 14.64 -9.39 8.49
CA GLY A 199 15.46 -8.66 7.52
C GLY A 199 14.88 -7.31 7.05
N VAL A 200 13.58 -7.06 7.26
CA VAL A 200 12.89 -5.81 6.89
C VAL A 200 12.55 -4.91 8.08
N ILE A 201 12.96 -5.27 9.29
CA ILE A 201 12.69 -4.51 10.52
C ILE A 201 13.95 -3.71 10.92
N ALA A 202 13.76 -2.49 11.42
CA ALA A 202 14.82 -1.54 11.79
C ALA A 202 15.50 -1.85 13.13
#